data_AF-A0AAV4SSI7-F1
#
_entry.id   AF-A0AAV4SSI7-F1
#
_cell.length_a   1.000
_cell.length_b   1.000
_cell.length_c   1.000
_cell.angle_alpha   90.00
_cell.angle_beta   90.00
_cell.angle_gamma   90.00
#
_symmetry.space_group_name_H-M   'P 1'
#
loop_
_entity.id
_entity.type
_entity.pdbx_description
1 polymer ?
#
loop_
_entity_poly.entity_id
_entity_poly.type
_entity_poly.pdbx_seq_one_letter_code
_entity_poly.pdbx_strand_id
1 'polypeptide(L)'
;MAETEHCFARTRPNIGRTSFVWSINQFSIINPGEEKTTSINSSFCKDPLLNMKLFLEQSFEGLYLKEQVKIEVMPLNVGVKDNGLCICTLSLLDFAGNVAISTQDKMLFETPGEAIVHSLSSFLTKKDAMG
;
A
#
# COMPACT_ATOMS: atom_id res chain seq x y z
N MET A 1 -22.44 11.84 39.26
CA MET A 1 -21.62 10.70 38.81
C MET A 1 -22.03 10.44 37.38
N ALA A 2 -21.16 10.71 36.41
CA ALA A 2 -21.44 10.46 34.99
C ALA A 2 -20.93 9.05 34.67
N GLU A 3 -21.83 8.17 34.23
CA GLU A 3 -21.48 6.85 33.74
C GLU A 3 -20.61 7.02 32.49
N THR A 4 -19.38 6.52 32.56
CA THR A 4 -18.48 6.42 31.41
C THR A 4 -19.08 5.42 30.43
N GLU A 5 -19.65 5.91 29.33
CA GLU A 5 -20.01 5.09 28.18
C GLU A 5 -18.77 4.36 27.68
N HIS A 6 -18.69 3.06 27.99
CA HIS A 6 -17.67 2.18 27.45
C HIS A 6 -18.00 1.88 26.00
N CYS A 7 -17.24 2.49 25.09
CA CYS A 7 -17.30 2.19 23.67
C CYS A 7 -16.78 0.76 23.43
N PHE A 8 -17.69 -0.22 23.41
CA PHE A 8 -17.40 -1.56 22.91
C PHE A 8 -17.52 -1.56 21.39
N ALA A 9 -16.43 -1.21 20.70
CA ALA A 9 -16.32 -1.53 19.27
C ALA A 9 -16.21 -3.05 19.13
N ARG A 10 -17.34 -3.74 18.97
CA ARG A 10 -17.39 -5.15 18.56
C ARG A 10 -16.74 -5.25 17.17
N THR A 11 -15.51 -5.70 17.10
CA THR A 11 -14.93 -6.18 15.84
C THR A 11 -15.81 -7.33 15.37
N ARG A 12 -16.36 -7.25 14.15
CA ARG A 12 -17.15 -8.36 13.60
C ARG A 12 -16.31 -9.65 13.73
N PRO A 13 -16.89 -10.76 14.21
CA PRO A 13 -16.16 -12.02 14.24
C PRO A 13 -15.64 -12.31 12.83
N ASN A 14 -14.38 -12.72 12.72
CA ASN A 14 -13.62 -12.98 11.50
C ASN A 14 -12.97 -11.78 10.77
N ILE A 15 -12.81 -10.62 11.42
CA ILE A 15 -11.92 -9.56 10.90
C ILE A 15 -10.49 -9.80 11.38
N GLY A 16 -9.58 -10.03 10.44
CA GLY A 16 -8.14 -10.02 10.66
C GLY A 16 -7.57 -8.65 10.41
N ARG A 17 -6.75 -8.16 11.33
CA ARG A 17 -5.94 -6.96 11.11
C ARG A 17 -4.48 -7.38 11.11
N THR A 18 -3.77 -6.95 10.09
CA THR A 18 -2.32 -7.08 10.00
C THR A 18 -1.75 -5.75 9.54
N SER A 19 -0.57 -5.43 10.05
CA SER A 19 0.22 -4.27 9.62
C SER A 19 1.61 -4.77 9.28
N PHE A 20 2.12 -4.33 8.15
CA PHE A 20 3.42 -4.77 7.65
C PHE A 20 4.21 -3.55 7.19
N VAL A 21 5.50 -3.54 7.51
CA VAL A 21 6.44 -2.52 7.05
C VAL A 21 7.38 -3.16 6.05
N TRP A 22 7.33 -2.70 4.81
CA TRP A 22 8.24 -3.13 3.77
C TRP A 22 9.42 -2.16 3.65
N SER A 23 10.60 -2.59 4.09
CA SER A 23 11.82 -1.81 3.89
C SER A 23 12.35 -2.01 2.46
N ILE A 24 12.34 -0.94 1.66
CA ILE A 24 12.93 -0.95 0.31
C ILE A 24 14.41 -0.60 0.40
N ASN A 25 15.24 -1.62 0.49
CA ASN A 25 16.69 -1.43 0.46
C ASN A 25 17.13 -0.94 -0.92
N GLN A 26 18.04 0.04 -0.93
CA GLN A 26 18.60 0.61 -2.14
C GLN A 26 17.52 1.17 -3.10
N PHE A 27 16.51 1.86 -2.55
CA PHE A 27 15.47 2.49 -3.36
C PHE A 27 16.02 3.42 -4.45
N SER A 28 17.11 4.14 -4.16
CA SER A 28 17.72 5.12 -5.06
C SER A 28 18.34 4.56 -6.35
N ILE A 29 18.51 3.23 -6.45
CA ILE A 29 19.08 2.57 -7.64
C ILE A 29 18.02 1.84 -8.47
N ILE A 30 16.74 1.87 -8.06
CA ILE A 30 15.66 1.28 -8.84
C ILE A 30 15.52 2.08 -10.12
N ASN A 31 15.67 1.43 -11.27
CA ASN A 31 15.48 2.09 -12.56
C ASN A 31 14.00 2.03 -13.00
N PRO A 32 13.52 2.98 -13.82
CA PRO A 32 12.22 2.86 -14.48
C PRO A 32 12.10 1.54 -15.24
N GLY A 33 11.01 0.81 -15.00
CA GLY A 33 10.80 -0.54 -15.54
C GLY A 33 11.34 -1.68 -14.69
N GLU A 34 12.12 -1.40 -13.64
CA GLU A 34 12.45 -2.40 -12.61
C GLU A 34 11.35 -2.48 -11.55
N GLU A 35 11.04 -3.70 -11.15
CA GLU A 35 10.04 -4.00 -10.12
C GLU A 35 10.71 -4.59 -8.87
N LYS A 36 10.24 -4.16 -7.70
CA LYS A 36 10.46 -4.85 -6.43
C LYS A 36 9.13 -5.48 -6.00
N THR A 37 9.17 -6.68 -5.45
CA THR A 37 7.97 -7.40 -5.03
C THR A 37 8.13 -7.89 -3.59
N THR A 38 7.04 -7.88 -2.84
CA THR A 38 6.94 -8.52 -1.53
C THR A 38 5.58 -9.18 -1.36
N SER A 39 5.51 -10.18 -0.51
CA SER A 39 4.27 -10.90 -0.19
C SER A 39 3.85 -10.57 1.24
N ILE A 40 2.57 -10.25 1.43
CA ILE A 40 1.98 -10.04 2.74
C ILE A 40 1.20 -11.29 3.14
N ASN A 41 1.55 -11.84 4.30
CA ASN A 41 0.84 -12.95 4.90
C ASN A 41 -0.28 -12.43 5.82
N SER A 42 -1.38 -13.18 5.87
CA SER A 42 -2.43 -12.97 6.87
C SER A 42 -2.00 -13.56 8.22
N SER A 43 -2.49 -13.02 9.32
CA SER A 43 -2.34 -13.67 10.64
C SER A 43 -3.09 -15.00 10.77
N PHE A 44 -4.01 -15.29 9.84
CA PHE A 44 -4.85 -16.50 9.85
C PHE A 44 -4.39 -17.61 8.92
N CYS A 45 -3.47 -17.33 7.99
CA CYS A 45 -3.00 -18.31 7.03
C CYS A 45 -1.49 -18.21 6.86
N LYS A 46 -0.83 -19.37 6.70
CA LYS A 46 0.59 -19.42 6.38
C LYS A 46 0.89 -19.00 4.94
N ASP A 47 -0.13 -19.02 4.08
CA ASP A 47 0.00 -18.64 2.68
C ASP A 47 -0.12 -17.12 2.50
N PRO A 48 0.64 -16.54 1.54
CA PRO A 48 0.57 -15.13 1.23
C PRO A 48 -0.82 -14.75 0.69
N LEU A 49 -1.39 -13.71 1.27
CA LEU A 49 -2.72 -13.20 0.92
C LEU A 49 -2.64 -12.17 -0.21
N LEU A 50 -1.63 -11.30 -0.15
CA LEU A 50 -1.43 -10.20 -1.08
C LEU A 50 0.02 -10.22 -1.58
N ASN A 51 0.21 -9.83 -2.83
CA ASN A 51 1.49 -9.37 -3.34
C ASN A 51 1.44 -7.87 -3.51
N MET A 52 2.50 -7.20 -3.08
CA MET A 52 2.76 -5.81 -3.42
C MET A 52 3.94 -5.74 -4.36
N LYS A 53 3.79 -4.94 -5.42
CA LYS A 53 4.86 -4.55 -6.31
C LYS A 53 5.11 -3.06 -6.17
N LEU A 54 6.37 -2.66 -6.24
CA LEU A 54 6.80 -1.28 -6.31
C LEU A 54 7.63 -1.10 -7.57
N PHE A 55 7.34 -0.05 -8.32
CA PHE A 55 8.11 0.33 -9.50
C PHE A 55 8.08 1.84 -9.69
N LEU A 56 9.05 2.34 -10.47
CA LEU A 56 9.09 3.73 -10.89
C LEU A 56 8.46 3.88 -12.27
N GLU A 57 7.51 4.80 -12.39
CA GLU A 57 6.93 5.20 -13.66
C GLU A 57 7.42 6.59 -14.05
N GLN A 58 7.88 6.71 -15.29
CA GLN A 58 8.20 7.99 -15.89
C GLN A 58 7.00 8.49 -16.70
N SER A 59 6.63 9.74 -16.46
CA SER A 59 5.53 10.42 -17.13
C SER A 59 6.00 11.80 -17.57
N PHE A 60 5.47 12.31 -18.68
CA PHE A 60 5.74 13.68 -19.10
C PHE A 60 4.58 14.58 -18.66
N GLU A 61 4.92 15.71 -18.03
CA GLU A 61 3.99 16.78 -17.73
C GLU A 61 4.44 18.03 -18.51
N GLY A 62 3.92 18.17 -19.73
CA GLY A 62 4.43 19.13 -20.70
C GLY A 62 5.82 18.75 -21.21
N LEU A 63 6.82 19.60 -20.98
CA LEU A 63 8.22 19.36 -21.36
C LEU A 63 9.05 18.74 -20.22
N TYR A 64 8.46 18.51 -19.05
CA TYR A 64 9.16 18.02 -17.87
C TYR A 64 8.96 16.52 -17.70
N LEU A 65 10.06 15.79 -17.53
CA LEU A 65 10.05 14.39 -17.12
C LEU A 65 9.77 14.31 -15.62
N LYS A 66 8.74 13.58 -15.24
CA LYS A 66 8.31 13.37 -13.86
C LYS A 66 8.36 11.89 -13.53
N GLU A 67 9.11 11.57 -12.48
CA GLU A 67 9.15 10.22 -11.91
C GLU A 67 8.13 10.09 -10.80
N GLN A 68 7.43 8.96 -10.77
CA GLN A 68 6.42 8.64 -9.77
C GLN A 68 6.66 7.24 -9.21
N VAL A 69 6.48 7.07 -7.89
CA VAL A 69 6.40 5.73 -7.31
C VAL A 69 5.02 5.17 -7.57
N LYS A 70 4.99 3.97 -8.12
CA LYS A 70 3.80 3.16 -8.27
C LYS A 70 3.87 1.98 -7.31
N ILE A 71 2.76 1.72 -6.63
CA ILE A 71 2.59 0.53 -5.81
C ILE A 71 1.37 -0.21 -6.33
N GLU A 72 1.57 -1.42 -6.80
CA GLU A 72 0.51 -2.31 -7.23
C GLU A 72 0.26 -3.36 -6.14
N VAL A 73 -1.01 -3.55 -5.77
CA VAL A 73 -1.43 -4.58 -4.81
C VAL A 73 -2.31 -5.58 -5.52
N MET A 74 -1.92 -6.85 -5.44
CA MET A 74 -2.62 -7.98 -6.07
C MET A 74 -2.99 -9.03 -5.02
N PRO A 75 -4.24 -9.49 -4.98
CA PRO A 75 -4.61 -10.63 -4.14
C PRO A 75 -4.10 -11.94 -4.76
N LEU A 76 -3.41 -12.76 -3.97
CA LEU A 76 -2.74 -13.98 -4.43
C LEU A 76 -3.54 -15.26 -4.22
N ASN A 77 -4.24 -15.39 -3.09
CA ASN A 77 -4.83 -16.68 -2.71
C ASN A 77 -6.27 -16.55 -2.25
N VAL A 78 -7.13 -17.31 -2.93
CA VAL A 78 -8.58 -17.45 -2.77
C VAL A 78 -8.91 -18.35 -1.56
N GLY A 79 -8.23 -18.14 -0.43
CA GLY A 79 -8.66 -18.65 0.88
C GLY A 79 -9.84 -17.85 1.45
N VAL A 80 -10.15 -16.72 0.80
CA VAL A 80 -11.42 -16.03 0.91
C VAL A 80 -12.43 -16.80 0.07
N LYS A 81 -12.86 -17.98 0.55
CA LYS A 81 -13.84 -18.81 -0.18
C LYS A 81 -15.23 -18.19 -0.25
N ASP A 82 -15.50 -17.13 0.50
CA ASP A 82 -16.79 -16.44 0.53
C ASP A 82 -16.57 -14.93 0.76
N ASN A 83 -16.67 -14.09 -0.27
CA ASN A 83 -16.91 -12.62 -0.16
C ASN A 83 -16.07 -11.84 0.88
N GLY A 84 -14.81 -12.20 1.09
CA GLY A 84 -13.96 -11.55 2.08
C GLY A 84 -13.44 -10.22 1.58
N LEU A 85 -13.91 -9.17 2.24
CA LEU A 85 -13.45 -7.81 2.05
C LEU A 85 -12.00 -7.68 2.55
N CYS A 86 -11.07 -7.30 1.67
CA CYS A 86 -9.74 -6.87 2.09
C CYS A 86 -9.62 -5.35 1.91
N ILE A 87 -9.57 -4.63 3.02
CA ILE A 87 -9.32 -3.19 3.02
C ILE A 87 -7.85 -2.97 3.35
N CYS A 88 -7.13 -2.32 2.45
CA CYS A 88 -5.74 -1.93 2.64
C CYS A 88 -5.63 -0.40 2.70
N THR A 89 -4.76 0.07 3.59
CA THR A 89 -4.28 1.46 3.60
C THR A 89 -2.78 1.40 3.33
N LEU A 90 -2.32 2.18 2.34
CA LEU A 90 -0.92 2.23 1.95
C LEU A 90 -0.34 3.62 2.25
N SER A 91 0.84 3.60 2.83
CA SER A 91 1.64 4.79 3.09
C SER A 91 3.10 4.51 2.76
N LEU A 92 3.76 5.47 2.11
CA LEU A 92 5.21 5.50 1.97
C LEU A 92 5.81 6.37 3.07
N LEU A 93 6.81 5.83 3.75
CA LEU A 93 7.57 6.51 4.79
C LEU A 93 9.00 6.73 4.27
N ASP A 94 9.50 7.96 4.31
CA ASP A 94 10.90 8.24 4.03
C ASP A 94 11.77 8.19 5.30
N PHE A 95 13.09 8.26 5.12
CA PHE A 95 14.04 8.22 6.24
C PHE A 95 13.96 9.46 7.16
N ALA A 96 13.38 10.56 6.67
CA ALA A 96 13.17 11.79 7.43
C ALA A 96 11.85 11.76 8.22
N GLY A 97 11.07 10.68 8.10
CA GLY A 97 9.79 10.50 8.76
C GLY A 97 8.61 11.15 8.03
N ASN A 98 8.78 11.63 6.80
CA ASN A 98 7.67 12.12 5.99
C ASN A 98 6.83 10.95 5.50
N VAL A 99 5.51 11.12 5.57
CA VAL A 99 4.53 10.10 5.17
C VAL A 99 3.74 10.60 3.97
N ALA A 100 3.81 9.90 2.84
CA ALA A 100 2.85 10.05 1.75
C ALA A 100 1.79 8.96 1.85
N ILE A 101 0.54 9.37 2.04
CA ILE A 101 -0.60 8.45 2.13
C ILE A 101 -1.26 8.35 0.76
N SER A 102 -1.60 7.14 0.34
CA SER A 102 -2.42 6.94 -0.85
C SER A 102 -3.80 7.55 -0.64
N THR A 103 -4.28 8.35 -1.61
CA THR A 103 -5.62 8.98 -1.53
C THR A 103 -6.77 7.99 -1.65
N GLN A 104 -6.48 6.72 -1.96
CA GLN A 104 -7.46 5.63 -1.96
C GLN A 104 -7.44 4.92 -0.59
N ASP A 105 -8.20 5.47 0.35
CA ASP A 105 -8.26 5.01 1.75
C ASP A 105 -8.86 3.59 1.93
N LYS A 106 -9.55 3.08 0.90
CA LYS A 106 -10.25 1.79 0.96
C LYS A 106 -10.17 1.09 -0.38
N MET A 107 -9.37 0.03 -0.43
CA MET A 107 -9.37 -0.91 -1.55
C MET A 107 -10.43 -1.97 -1.32
N LEU A 108 -11.11 -2.34 -2.39
CA LEU A 108 -12.08 -3.42 -2.40
C LEU A 108 -11.62 -4.42 -3.45
N PHE A 109 -11.11 -5.56 -3.00
CA PHE A 109 -10.80 -6.67 -3.90
C PHE A 109 -12.05 -7.54 -3.99
N GLU A 110 -12.87 -7.33 -5.04
CA GLU A 110 -14.07 -8.15 -5.29
C GLU A 110 -13.70 -9.46 -6.01
N THR A 111 -12.64 -9.44 -6.83
CA THR A 111 -12.21 -10.60 -7.61
C THR A 111 -10.72 -10.92 -7.41
N PRO A 112 -10.34 -12.21 -7.36
CA PRO A 112 -8.93 -12.62 -7.37
C PRO A 112 -8.24 -12.21 -8.68
N GLY A 113 -6.98 -11.76 -8.58
CA GLY A 113 -6.15 -11.44 -9.74
C GLY A 113 -6.34 -10.03 -10.31
N GLU A 114 -7.34 -9.26 -9.86
CA GLU A 114 -7.44 -7.84 -10.20
C GLU A 114 -6.44 -7.04 -9.36
N ALA A 115 -5.50 -6.39 -10.05
CA ALA A 115 -4.49 -5.57 -9.43
C ALA A 115 -4.99 -4.13 -9.26
N ILE A 116 -4.75 -3.54 -8.09
CA ILE A 116 -5.01 -2.11 -7.87
C ILE A 116 -3.67 -1.39 -7.85
N VAL A 117 -3.52 -0.39 -8.72
CA VAL A 117 -2.29 0.40 -8.87
C VAL A 117 -2.47 1.78 -8.22
N HIS A 118 -1.59 2.10 -7.28
CA HIS A 118 -1.51 3.41 -6.62
C HIS A 118 -0.38 4.22 -7.19
N SER A 119 -0.66 5.50 -7.46
CA SER A 119 0.32 6.48 -7.89
C SER A 119 0.59 7.45 -6.75
N LEU A 120 1.84 7.50 -6.28
CA LEU A 120 2.28 8.41 -5.22
C LEU A 120 3.19 9.47 -5.83
N SER A 121 2.56 10.38 -6.56
CA SER A 121 3.24 11.45 -7.31
C SER A 121 3.87 12.53 -6.41
N SER A 122 3.41 12.66 -5.17
CA SER A 122 3.93 13.62 -4.18
C SER A 122 5.15 13.11 -3.40
N PHE A 123 5.55 11.85 -3.57
CA PHE A 123 6.65 11.26 -2.81
C PHE A 123 8.03 11.49 -3.45
N LEU A 124 8.09 11.58 -4.78
CA LEU A 124 9.34 11.84 -5.53
C LEU A 124 9.51 13.29 -5.94
N THR A 125 8.56 14.17 -5.64
CA THR A 125 8.80 15.60 -5.78
C THR A 125 9.94 15.96 -4.83
N LYS A 126 11.16 16.00 -5.38
CA LYS A 126 12.28 16.74 -4.83
C LYS A 126 11.69 18.06 -4.36
N LYS A 127 11.71 18.33 -3.05
CA LYS A 127 11.81 19.71 -2.63
C LYS A 127 13.08 20.20 -3.32
N ASP A 128 12.94 21.02 -4.34
CA ASP A 128 14.00 21.92 -4.71
C ASP A 128 14.29 22.72 -3.45
N ALA A 129 15.30 22.27 -2.71
CA ALA A 129 15.90 23.04 -1.65
C ALA A 129 16.60 24.21 -2.36
N MET A 130 15.85 25.29 -2.58
CA MET A 130 16.45 26.61 -2.63
C MET A 130 17.01 26.89 -1.23
N GLY A 131 18.33 27.01 -1.15
CA GLY A 131 19.08 27.34 0.05
C GLY A 131 20.56 27.05 -0.14
#